data_AF-A0A699W597-F1
#
_entry.id   AF-A0A699W597-F1
#
_cell.length_a   1.000
_cell.length_b   1.000
_cell.length_c   1.000
_cell.angle_alpha   90.00
_cell.angle_beta   90.00
_cell.angle_gamma   90.00
#
_symmetry.space_group_name_H-M   'P 1'
#
loop_
_entity.id
_entity.type
_entity.pdbx_description
1 polymer ?
#
loop_
_entity_poly.entity_id
_entity_poly.type
_entity_poly.pdbx_seq_one_letter_code
_entity_poly.pdbx_strand_id
1 'polypeptide(L)' 'RETVGSSMVQKSRIQCYNCKEYGHVAKECQKPKKAKDATYHREKMLLCKQEEARIQLNAKQAD' A
#
# COMPACT_ATOMS: atom_id res chain seq x y z
N ARG A 1 25.45 16.17 12.92
CA ARG A 1 25.32 16.40 11.46
C ARG A 1 23.87 16.15 11.10
N GLU A 2 23.04 17.18 11.22
CA GLU A 2 21.59 17.04 11.12
C GLU A 2 21.16 17.04 9.65
N THR A 3 20.68 15.89 9.16
CA THR A 3 20.10 15.72 7.82
C THR A 3 18.67 16.26 7.75
N VAL A 4 18.44 17.48 8.23
CA VAL A 4 17.12 18.14 8.23
C VAL A 4 16.69 18.54 6.81
N GLY A 5 17.64 18.64 5.87
CA GLY A 5 17.36 18.96 4.45
C GLY A 5 16.77 17.82 3.62
N SER A 6 16.98 16.55 3.98
CA SER A 6 16.53 15.40 3.18
C SER A 6 15.10 14.96 3.49
N SER A 7 14.62 15.20 4.72
CA SER A 7 13.33 14.72 5.19
C SER A 7 12.15 15.46 4.53
N MET A 8 12.27 16.76 4.26
CA MET A 8 11.22 17.56 3.63
C MET A 8 11.06 17.24 2.13
N VAL A 9 12.18 17.03 1.41
CA VAL A 9 12.18 16.68 -0.02
C VAL A 9 11.68 15.26 -0.26
N GLN A 10 11.94 14.33 0.66
CA GLN A 10 11.37 12.99 0.56
C GLN A 10 9.86 12.99 0.81
N LYS A 11 9.39 13.71 1.83
CA LYS A 11 7.95 13.79 2.14
C LYS A 11 7.13 14.39 0.99
N SER A 12 7.61 15.44 0.34
CA SER A 12 6.90 16.09 -0.78
C SER A 12 6.72 15.19 -2.01
N ARG A 13 7.52 14.12 -2.18
CA ARG A 13 7.38 13.16 -3.29
C ARG A 13 6.51 11.94 -2.94
N ILE A 14 6.10 11.78 -1.69
CA ILE A 14 5.29 10.64 -1.25
C ILE A 14 3.82 10.95 -1.55
N GLN A 15 3.17 10.09 -2.34
CA GLN A 15 1.72 10.13 -2.55
C GLN A 15 0.99 9.32 -1.47
N CYS A 16 0.00 9.95 -0.84
CA CYS A 16 -0.87 9.31 0.13
C CYS A 16 -1.88 8.38 -0.57
N TYR A 17 -1.88 7.09 -0.23
CA TYR A 17 -2.83 6.12 -0.78
C TYR A 17 -4.30 6.42 -0.42
N ASN A 18 -4.54 7.07 0.72
CA ASN A 18 -5.90 7.35 1.19
C ASN A 18 -6.57 8.48 0.39
N CYS A 19 -5.87 9.60 0.21
CA CYS A 19 -6.43 10.81 -0.40
C CYS A 19 -5.81 11.22 -1.73
N LYS A 20 -4.76 10.53 -2.19
CA LYS A 20 -4.02 10.79 -3.45
C LYS A 20 -3.23 12.11 -3.50
N GLU A 21 -3.17 12.84 -2.39
CA GLU A 21 -2.33 14.04 -2.21
C GLU A 21 -0.87 13.67 -1.93
N TYR A 22 0.06 14.56 -2.26
CA TYR A 22 1.48 14.42 -1.92
C TYR A 22 1.82 15.00 -0.55
N GLY A 23 3.00 14.69 -0.01
CA GLY A 23 3.52 15.32 1.22
C GLY A 23 3.42 14.47 2.49
N HIS A 24 2.65 13.39 2.47
CA HIS A 24 2.42 12.55 3.66
C HIS A 24 2.09 11.10 3.29
N VAL A 25 2.34 10.19 4.22
CA VAL A 25 1.91 8.78 4.08
C VAL A 25 0.46 8.61 4.53
N ALA A 26 -0.21 7.54 4.07
CA ALA A 26 -1.60 7.26 4.44
C ALA A 26 -1.85 7.15 5.96
N LYS A 27 -0.81 6.84 6.75
CA LYS A 27 -0.87 6.79 8.23
C LYS A 27 -1.03 8.19 8.87
N GLU A 28 -0.52 9.23 8.22
CA GLU A 28 -0.56 10.63 8.66
C GLU A 28 -1.76 11.41 8.05
N CYS A 29 -2.57 10.75 7.21
CA CYS A 29 -3.66 11.39 6.49
C CYS A 29 -4.81 11.75 7.45
N GLN A 30 -5.17 13.03 7.49
CA GLN A 30 -6.30 13.52 8.30
C GLN A 30 -7.66 13.27 7.63
N LYS A 31 -7.70 13.04 6.31
CA LYS A 31 -8.95 12.66 5.65
C LYS A 31 -9.40 11.30 6.19
N PRO A 32 -10.72 11.09 6.41
CA PRO A 32 -11.21 9.81 6.89
C PRO A 32 -10.69 8.69 6.00
N LYS A 33 -10.31 7.56 6.62
CA LYS A 33 -9.95 6.37 5.85
C LYS A 33 -11.17 5.99 5.03
N LYS A 34 -10.98 5.74 3.73
CA LYS A 34 -12.07 5.16 2.93
C LYS A 34 -12.57 3.92 3.65
N ALA A 35 -13.88 3.88 3.90
CA ALA A 35 -14.50 2.73 4.51
C ALA A 35 -14.15 1.52 3.64
N LYS A 36 -13.59 0.49 4.26
CA LYS A 36 -13.42 -0.80 3.59
C LYS A 36 -14.81 -1.39 3.50
N ASP A 37 -15.49 -1.12 2.40
CA ASP A 37 -16.77 -1.74 2.12
C ASP A 37 -16.60 -3.24 1.87
N ALA A 38 -17.74 -3.94 1.80
CA ALA A 38 -17.74 -5.38 1.56
C ALA A 38 -17.09 -5.75 0.22
N THR A 39 -17.09 -4.84 -0.76
CA THR A 39 -16.47 -5.03 -2.07
C THR A 39 -14.95 -5.03 -1.96
N TYR A 40 -14.37 -4.05 -1.26
CA TYR A 40 -12.94 -4.00 -0.97
C TYR A 40 -12.46 -5.27 -0.24
N HIS A 41 -13.24 -5.76 0.73
CA HIS A 41 -12.89 -6.97 1.46
C HIS A 41 -12.92 -8.21 0.54
N ARG A 42 -13.95 -8.34 -0.31
CA ARG A 42 -14.07 -9.43 -1.28
C ARG A 42 -12.93 -9.42 -2.31
N GLU A 43 -12.63 -8.27 -2.90
CA GLU A 43 -11.53 -8.12 -3.86
C GLU A 43 -10.19 -8.51 -3.23
N LYS A 44 -9.91 -8.03 -2.01
CA LYS A 44 -8.67 -8.36 -1.31
C LYS A 44 -8.54 -9.85 -0.99
N MET A 45 -9.64 -10.53 -0.65
CA MET A 45 -9.66 -11.98 -0.44
C MET A 45 -9.38 -12.76 -1.73
N LEU A 46 -9.92 -12.32 -2.87
CA LEU A 46 -9.65 -12.93 -4.18
C LEU A 46 -8.17 -12.80 -4.58
N LEU A 47 -7.59 -11.62 -4.40
CA LEU A 47 -6.17 -11.38 -4.64
C LEU A 47 -5.26 -12.27 -3.79
N CYS A 48 -5.58 -12.44 -2.50
CA CYS A 48 -4.82 -13.32 -1.61
C CYS A 48 -4.83 -14.78 -2.09
N LYS A 49 -6.00 -15.29 -2.49
CA LYS A 49 -6.13 -16.66 -3.04
C LYS A 49 -5.34 -16.83 -4.33
N GLN A 50 -5.32 -15.83 -5.19
CA GLN A 50 -4.59 -15.89 -6.46
C GLN A 50 -3.07 -15.87 -6.23
N GLU A 51 -2.59 -15.09 -5.27
CA GLU A 51 -1.17 -15.08 -4.89
C GLU A 51 -0.75 -16.40 -4.26
N GLU A 52 -1.57 -16.99 -3.40
CA GLU A 52 -1.33 -18.30 -2.81
C GLU A 52 -1.26 -19.40 -3.89
N ALA A 53 -2.20 -19.38 -4.85
CA ALA A 53 -2.15 -20.27 -6.01
C ALA A 53 -0.89 -20.05 -6.86
N ARG A 54 -0.45 -18.80 -7.06
CA ARG A 54 0.79 -18.49 -7.79
C ARG A 54 2.03 -19.04 -7.07
N ILE A 55 2.07 -18.95 -5.74
CA ILE A 55 3.16 -19.49 -4.92
C ILE A 55 3.19 -21.01 -5.03
N GLN A 56 2.04 -21.67 -4.93
CA GLN A 56 1.95 -23.12 -5.08
C GLN A 56 2.38 -23.60 -6.48
N LEU A 57 2.02 -22.86 -7.53
CA LEU A 57 2.45 -23.17 -8.90
C LEU A 57 3.95 -22.98 -9.09
N ASN A 58 4.53 -21.90 -8.55
CA ASN A 58 5.98 -21.70 -8.58
C ASN A 58 6.74 -22.80 -7.84
N ALA A 59 6.24 -23.24 -6.68
CA ALA A 59 6.85 -24.33 -5.92
C ALA A 59 6.89 -25.65 -6.70
N LYS A 60 5.89 -25.93 -7.56
CA LYS A 60 5.86 -27.12 -8.43
C LYS A 60 6.76 -27.02 -9.66
N GLN A 61 7.15 -25.81 -10.07
CA GLN A 61 8.04 -25.59 -11.21
C GLN A 61 9.52 -25.51 -10.80
N ALA A 62 9.80 -25.43 -9.49
CA ALA A 62 11.13 -25.38 -8.93
C ALA A 62 11.67 -26.77 -8.50
N ASP A 63 10.89 -27.82 -8.76
CA ASP A 63 11.29 -29.25 -8.74
C ASP A 63 11.71 -29.68 -10.15
#